data_AF-A0A938ZM62-F1
#
_entry.id   AF-A0A938ZM62-F1
#
_cell.length_a   1.000
_cell.length_b   1.000
_cell.length_c   1.000
_cell.angle_alpha   90.00
_cell.angle_beta   90.00
_cell.angle_gamma   90.00
#
_symmetry.space_group_name_H-M   'P 1'
#
loop_
_entity.id
_entity.type
_entity.pdbx_description
1 polymer ?
#
loop_
_entity_poly.entity_id
_entity_poly.type
_entity_poly.pdbx_seq_one_letter_code
_entity_poly.pdbx_strand_id
1 'polypeptide(L)'
;MNVNYQVGSIDWSPIIQRMEPLGNCHLPTYPGDLKTVLLNHASLAQHSQGEKAYQMAREIARLTTFSDAEITYWFSRIIELM
;
A
#
# COMPACT_ATOMS: atom_id res chain seq x y z
N MET A 1 -9.83 -24.40 7.73
CA MET A 1 -8.38 -24.57 8.00
C MET A 1 -8.05 -23.69 9.20
N ASN A 2 -7.65 -24.24 10.34
CA ASN A 2 -7.25 -23.46 11.52
C ASN A 2 -5.82 -22.97 11.30
N VAL A 3 -5.66 -21.71 10.90
CA VAL A 3 -4.35 -21.07 10.78
C VAL A 3 -3.92 -20.70 12.19
N ASN A 4 -2.81 -21.27 12.67
CA ASN A 4 -2.29 -20.95 13.98
C ASN A 4 -1.45 -19.66 13.88
N TYR A 5 -1.99 -18.55 14.41
CA TYR A 5 -1.37 -17.21 14.35
C TYR A 5 -0.39 -16.93 15.50
N GLN A 6 0.02 -17.95 16.25
CA GLN A 6 0.98 -17.83 17.34
C GLN A 6 2.41 -17.90 16.80
N VAL A 7 3.18 -16.83 17.00
CA VAL A 7 4.62 -16.81 16.76
C VAL A 7 5.30 -16.53 18.10
N GLY A 8 5.89 -17.57 18.70
CA GLY A 8 6.43 -17.49 20.07
C GLY A 8 5.33 -17.33 21.12
N SER A 9 5.50 -16.40 22.07
CA SER A 9 4.51 -16.09 23.12
C SER A 9 3.49 -15.02 22.72
N ILE A 10 3.57 -14.49 21.50
CA ILE A 10 2.73 -13.38 21.05
C ILE A 10 1.55 -13.94 20.26
N ASP A 11 0.35 -13.71 20.78
CA ASP A 11 -0.90 -14.00 20.10
C ASP A 11 -1.29 -12.83 19.18
N TRP A 12 -1.18 -13.05 17.88
CA TRP A 12 -1.55 -12.07 16.85
C TRP A 12 -3.02 -12.13 16.45
N SER A 13 -3.77 -13.12 16.94
CA SER A 13 -5.17 -13.35 16.57
C SER A 13 -6.06 -12.10 16.71
N PRO A 14 -5.95 -11.28 17.78
CA PRO A 14 -6.79 -10.08 17.94
C PRO A 14 -6.52 -8.99 16.90
N ILE A 15 -5.28 -8.91 16.40
CA ILE A 15 -4.89 -7.93 15.38
C ILE A 15 -5.37 -8.41 14.02
N ILE A 16 -5.14 -9.68 13.70
CA ILE A 16 -5.57 -10.29 12.43
C ILE A 16 -7.10 -10.24 12.30
N GLN A 17 -7.85 -10.55 13.37
CA GLN A 17 -9.32 -10.44 13.38
C GLN A 17 -9.83 -9.02 13.10
N ARG A 18 -9.05 -7.98 13.46
CA ARG A 18 -9.39 -6.58 13.16
C ARG A 18 -8.97 -6.14 11.76
N MET A 19 -8.05 -6.87 11.14
CA MET A 19 -7.61 -6.67 9.77
C MET A 19 -8.45 -7.48 8.77
N GLU A 20 -9.22 -8.46 9.23
CA GLU A 20 -10.19 -9.13 8.37
C GLU A 20 -11.19 -8.10 7.84
N PRO A 21 -11.35 -8.01 6.51
CA PRO A 21 -12.19 -6.99 5.91
C PRO A 21 -13.64 -7.20 6.36
N LEU A 22 -14.16 -6.26 7.14
CA LEU A 22 -15.60 -6.06 7.32
C LEU A 22 -16.20 -5.96 5.91
N GLY A 23 -17.08 -6.90 5.56
CA GLY A 23 -17.49 -7.22 4.20
C GLY A 23 -17.68 -6.02 3.25
N ASN A 24 -17.30 -6.22 1.99
CA ASN A 24 -17.44 -5.29 0.87
C ASN A 24 -17.00 -3.84 1.14
N CYS A 25 -15.89 -3.65 1.86
CA CYS A 25 -15.10 -2.43 1.73
C CYS A 25 -14.46 -2.39 0.33
N HIS A 26 -15.21 -1.91 -0.66
CA HIS A 26 -14.62 -1.47 -1.92
C HIS A 26 -13.69 -0.29 -1.59
N LEU A 27 -12.39 -0.57 -1.54
CA LEU A 27 -11.38 0.47 -1.43
C LEU A 27 -11.59 1.43 -2.61
N PRO A 28 -11.51 2.76 -2.39
CA PRO A 28 -11.71 3.72 -3.45
C PRO A 28 -10.75 3.39 -4.60
N THR A 29 -11.34 2.98 -5.72
CA THR A 29 -10.60 2.65 -6.94
C THR A 29 -10.55 3.91 -7.77
N TYR A 30 -9.35 4.43 -8.01
CA TYR A 30 -9.18 5.64 -8.80
C TYR A 30 -9.38 5.29 -10.28
N PRO A 31 -10.30 5.93 -11.02
CA PRO A 31 -10.55 5.61 -12.42
C PRO A 31 -9.45 6.11 -13.37
N GLY A 32 -8.43 6.81 -12.85
CA GLY A 32 -7.29 7.33 -13.60
C GLY A 32 -6.01 6.53 -13.38
N ASP A 33 -4.99 6.81 -14.18
CA ASP A 33 -3.66 6.22 -13.98
C ASP A 33 -2.99 6.84 -12.74
N LEU A 34 -3.16 6.18 -11.59
CA LEU A 34 -2.61 6.58 -10.29
C LEU A 34 -1.12 6.92 -10.39
N LYS A 35 -0.36 6.13 -11.15
CA LYS A 35 1.08 6.34 -11.36
C LYS A 35 1.32 7.73 -11.95
N THR A 36 0.68 8.02 -13.08
CA THR A 36 0.85 9.28 -13.80
C THR A 36 0.46 10.46 -12.90
N VAL A 37 -0.61 10.34 -12.11
CA VAL A 37 -1.05 11.38 -11.16
C VAL A 37 0.00 11.63 -10.08
N LEU A 38 0.49 10.57 -9.42
CA LEU A 38 1.49 10.68 -8.34
C LEU A 38 2.81 11.25 -8.85
N LEU A 39 3.28 10.79 -10.01
CA LEU A 39 4.51 11.29 -10.61
C LEU A 39 4.39 12.76 -11.04
N ASN A 40 3.26 13.15 -11.62
CA ASN A 40 3.02 14.56 -11.99
C ASN A 40 2.96 15.45 -10.74
N HIS A 41 2.26 15.01 -9.69
CA HIS A 41 2.16 15.75 -8.43
C HIS A 41 3.53 15.96 -7.77
N ALA A 42 4.41 14.96 -7.81
CA ALA A 42 5.76 15.05 -7.28
C ALA A 42 6.75 15.78 -8.22
N SER A 43 6.32 16.27 -9.40
CA SER A 43 7.21 16.79 -10.45
C SER A 43 8.26 15.78 -10.94
N LEU A 44 7.95 14.48 -10.86
CA LEU A 44 8.85 13.36 -11.21
C LEU A 44 8.38 12.57 -12.44
N ALA A 45 7.44 13.10 -13.23
CA ALA A 45 6.87 12.45 -14.40
C ALA A 45 7.90 11.89 -15.41
N GLN A 46 9.05 12.56 -15.53
CA GLN A 46 10.14 12.17 -16.44
C GLN A 46 11.39 11.66 -15.69
N HIS A 47 11.32 11.56 -14.36
CA HIS A 47 12.45 11.13 -13.53
C HIS A 47 12.37 9.63 -13.23
N SER A 48 13.46 8.91 -13.51
CA SER A 48 13.60 7.48 -13.18
C SER A 48 13.47 7.18 -11.69
N GLN A 49 13.69 8.19 -10.83
CA GLN A 49 13.50 8.11 -9.40
C GLN A 49 12.03 8.01 -9.00
N GLY A 50 11.14 8.74 -9.69
CA GLY A 50 9.70 8.65 -9.44
C GLY A 50 9.17 7.27 -9.79
N GLU A 51 9.62 6.68 -10.90
CA GLU A 51 9.26 5.30 -11.26
C GLU A 51 9.63 4.32 -10.15
N LYS A 52 10.86 4.39 -9.66
CA LYS A 52 11.36 3.51 -8.59
C LYS A 52 10.56 3.69 -7.30
N ALA A 53 10.26 4.92 -6.92
CA ALA A 53 9.45 5.22 -5.75
C ALA A 53 8.04 4.63 -5.87
N TYR A 54 7.42 4.76 -7.06
CA TYR A 54 6.09 4.20 -7.32
C TYR A 54 6.08 2.66 -7.29
N GLN A 55 7.07 2.01 -7.90
CA GLN A 55 7.15 0.54 -7.86
C GLN A 55 7.36 0.04 -6.43
N MET A 56 8.22 0.70 -5.65
CA MET A 56 8.44 0.35 -4.25
C MET A 56 7.17 0.53 -3.41
N ALA A 57 6.44 1.63 -3.59
CA ALA A 57 5.15 1.86 -2.93
C ALA A 57 4.13 0.75 -3.26
N ARG A 58 4.07 0.33 -4.53
CA ARG A 58 3.22 -0.79 -4.97
C ARG A 58 3.62 -2.11 -4.36
N GLU A 59 4.90 -2.41 -4.29
CA GLU A 59 5.40 -3.65 -3.69
C GLU A 59 5.09 -3.74 -2.20
N ILE A 60 5.22 -2.62 -1.47
CA ILE A 60 4.85 -2.55 -0.05
C ILE A 60 3.35 -2.78 0.10
N ALA A 61 2.53 -2.03 -0.65
CA ALA A 61 1.07 -2.18 -0.59
C ALA A 61 0.59 -3.58 -1.00
N ARG A 62 1.35 -4.30 -1.85
CA ARG A 62 1.02 -5.66 -2.29
C ARG A 62 1.03 -6.67 -1.13
N LEU A 63 1.75 -6.38 -0.06
CA LEU A 63 1.83 -7.26 1.11
C LEU A 63 0.65 -7.06 2.08
N THR A 64 -0.23 -6.11 1.79
CA THR A 64 -1.30 -5.65 2.69
C THR A 64 -2.62 -5.48 1.93
N THR A 65 -3.10 -4.25 1.69
CA THR A 65 -4.43 -4.01 1.09
C THR A 65 -4.38 -3.81 -0.42
N PHE A 66 -3.20 -3.53 -0.97
CA PHE A 66 -2.95 -3.24 -2.38
C PHE A 66 -3.96 -2.25 -2.97
N SER A 67 -4.27 -1.19 -2.22
CA SER A 67 -5.19 -0.13 -2.62
C SER A 67 -4.47 1.13 -3.08
N ASP A 68 -5.14 1.92 -3.92
CA ASP A 68 -4.62 3.20 -4.39
C ASP A 68 -4.30 4.17 -3.24
N ALA A 69 -5.10 4.14 -2.18
CA ALA A 69 -4.87 4.93 -0.98
C ALA A 69 -3.57 4.53 -0.27
N GLU A 70 -3.32 3.22 -0.15
CA GLU A 70 -2.10 2.71 0.48
C GLU A 70 -0.87 2.94 -0.40
N ILE A 71 -0.98 2.74 -1.71
CA ILE A 71 0.08 3.05 -2.69
C ILE A 71 0.44 4.54 -2.62
N THR A 72 -0.57 5.42 -2.54
CA THR A 72 -0.36 6.87 -2.39
C THR A 72 0.37 7.20 -1.09
N TYR A 73 -0.05 6.61 0.04
CA TYR A 73 0.59 6.81 1.33
C TYR A 73 2.07 6.43 1.30
N TRP A 74 2.39 5.22 0.81
CA TRP A 74 3.78 4.77 0.74
C TRP A 74 4.61 5.58 -0.25
N PHE A 75 4.05 5.95 -1.40
CA PHE A 75 4.72 6.81 -2.37
C PHE A 75 5.12 8.15 -1.74
N SER A 76 4.19 8.83 -1.05
CA SER A 76 4.47 10.10 -0.36
C SER A 76 5.61 9.95 0.65
N ARG A 77 5.61 8.89 1.46
CA ARG A 77 6.69 8.63 2.43
C ARG A 77 8.04 8.37 1.78
N ILE A 78 8.06 7.66 0.66
CA ILE A 78 9.31 7.37 -0.07
C ILE A 78 9.88 8.66 -0.67
N ILE A 79 9.04 9.52 -1.25
CA ILE A 79 9.47 10.81 -1.81
C ILE A 79 9.97 11.76 -0.73
N GLU A 80 9.36 11.79 0.46
CA GLU A 80 9.85 12.61 1.59
C GLU A 80 11.27 12.24 2.06
N LEU A 81 11.71 11.01 1.82
CA LEU A 81 13.00 10.48 2.25
C LEU A 81 14.10 10.59 1.18
N MET A 82 13.75 11.06 -0.01
CA MET A 82 14.62 11.17 -1.19
C MET A 82 15.18 12.58 -1.35
#